data_AF-A0AAD5DQY8-F1
#
_entry.id   AF-A0AAD5DQY8-F1
#
_cell.length_a   1.000
_cell.length_b   1.000
_cell.length_c   1.000
_cell.angle_alpha   90.00
_cell.angle_beta   90.00
_cell.angle_gamma   90.00
#
_symmetry.space_group_name_H-M   'P 1'
#
loop_
_entity.id
_entity.type
_entity.pdbx_description
1 polymer ?
#
loop_
_entity_poly.entity_id
_entity_poly.type
_entity_poly.pdbx_seq_one_letter_code
_entity_poly.pdbx_strand_id
1 'polypeptide(L)'
;MQVAVRDGTTTSTVDAIQKLAESEDLLNKRRGLLEKKIAAELNKAKEYQKKNNKKGALAALRQKKMYEGQLEQIDNSLARLGEQRAALENLSAQAEVINALKVGADASKGAMKAMKIESVDQVLDDINDANDQMKQIQDALAMPTGLGAEMDEDDLLQELEDLEEEHLDELKHEAASVPATRIPQQALPELPSAPKTQAAPAKTPEELELEALEAEMAQ
;
A
#
# COMPACT_ATOMS: atom_id res chain seq x y z
N MET A 1 -13.06 44.31 -28.77
CA MET A 1 -11.70 43.74 -28.63
C MET A 1 -11.86 42.32 -28.13
N GLN A 2 -11.86 41.38 -29.06
CA GLN A 2 -12.15 39.96 -28.83
C GLN A 2 -10.84 39.30 -28.37
N VAL A 3 -10.80 38.84 -27.12
CA VAL A 3 -9.65 38.08 -26.61
C VAL A 3 -9.72 36.71 -27.25
N ALA A 4 -8.85 36.49 -28.25
CA ALA A 4 -8.62 35.19 -28.84
C ALA A 4 -8.19 34.23 -27.72
N VAL A 5 -9.10 33.33 -27.35
CA VAL A 5 -8.77 32.11 -26.62
C VAL A 5 -7.79 31.37 -27.53
N ARG A 6 -6.51 31.40 -27.16
CA ARG A 6 -5.49 30.59 -27.82
C ARG A 6 -5.91 29.15 -27.61
N ASP A 7 -6.31 28.51 -28.70
CA ASP A 7 -6.49 27.07 -28.83
C ASP A 7 -5.08 26.43 -28.74
N GLY A 8 -4.52 26.48 -27.54
CA GLY A 8 -3.34 25.72 -27.19
C GLY A 8 -3.81 24.30 -26.98
N THR A 9 -3.51 23.43 -27.94
CA THR A 9 -3.66 21.98 -27.85
C THR A 9 -3.52 21.52 -26.41
N THR A 10 -4.65 21.23 -25.75
CA THR A 10 -4.66 20.70 -24.39
C THR A 10 -4.10 19.29 -24.46
N THR A 11 -2.77 19.19 -24.39
CA THR A 11 -2.06 17.93 -24.27
C THR A 11 -2.63 17.25 -23.03
N SER A 12 -3.28 16.10 -23.21
CA SER A 12 -3.85 15.36 -22.09
C SER A 12 -2.74 15.05 -21.08
N THR A 13 -3.06 14.96 -19.79
CA THR A 13 -2.10 14.53 -18.76
C THR A 13 -1.40 13.24 -19.18
N VAL A 14 -2.13 12.32 -19.83
CA VAL A 14 -1.60 11.07 -20.39
C VAL A 14 -0.58 11.32 -21.51
N ASP A 15 -0.88 12.22 -22.45
CA ASP A 15 0.04 12.56 -23.54
C ASP A 15 1.31 13.24 -23.01
N ALA A 16 1.18 14.05 -21.95
CA ALA A 16 2.32 14.69 -21.30
C ALA A 16 3.22 13.66 -20.59
N ILE A 17 2.63 12.72 -19.85
CA ILE A 17 3.34 11.59 -19.22
C ILE A 17 4.08 10.77 -20.28
N GLN A 18 3.43 10.46 -21.40
CA GLN A 18 4.04 9.71 -22.50
C GLN A 18 5.24 10.44 -23.11
N LYS A 19 5.12 11.75 -23.38
CA LYS A 19 6.24 12.56 -23.88
C LYS A 19 7.40 12.66 -22.90
N LEU A 20 7.13 12.70 -21.59
CA LEU A 20 8.18 12.66 -20.57
C LEU A 20 8.91 11.33 -20.60
N ALA A 21 8.19 10.20 -20.68
CA ALA A 21 8.79 8.86 -20.78
C ALA A 21 9.67 8.71 -22.03
N GLU A 22 9.20 9.17 -23.19
CA GLU A 22 10.00 9.16 -24.43
C GLU A 22 11.28 10.00 -24.31
N SER A 23 11.19 11.13 -23.60
CA SER A 23 12.35 12.00 -23.33
C SER A 23 13.34 11.34 -22.37
N GLU A 24 12.86 10.67 -21.32
CA GLU A 24 13.67 9.87 -20.40
C GLU A 24 14.42 8.77 -21.14
N ASP A 25 13.75 8.03 -22.02
CA ASP A 25 14.37 6.99 -22.85
C ASP A 25 15.50 7.52 -23.74
N LEU A 26 15.29 8.68 -24.36
CA LEU A 26 16.31 9.32 -25.18
C LEU A 26 17.52 9.74 -24.35
N LEU A 27 17.29 10.33 -23.17
CA LEU A 27 18.35 10.74 -22.26
C LEU A 27 19.11 9.54 -21.69
N ASN A 28 18.43 8.44 -21.37
CA ASN A 28 19.06 7.19 -20.93
C ASN A 28 19.95 6.58 -22.02
N LYS A 29 19.51 6.60 -23.29
CA LYS A 29 20.37 6.19 -24.42
C LYS A 29 21.60 7.08 -24.52
N ARG A 30 21.45 8.40 -24.38
CA ARG A 30 22.56 9.36 -24.40
C ARG A 30 23.52 9.17 -23.22
N ARG A 31 22.99 8.92 -22.03
CA ARG A 31 23.74 8.57 -20.81
C ARG A 31 24.65 7.38 -21.06
N GLY A 32 24.11 6.27 -21.57
CA GLY A 32 24.89 5.07 -21.89
C GLY A 32 25.97 5.30 -22.95
N LEU A 33 25.74 6.19 -23.93
CA LEU A 33 26.78 6.59 -24.89
C LEU A 33 27.90 7.40 -24.24
N LEU A 34 27.56 8.30 -23.31
CA LEU A 34 28.56 9.08 -22.57
C LEU A 34 29.39 8.20 -21.64
N GLU A 35 28.78 7.25 -20.93
CA GLU A 35 29.48 6.27 -20.09
C GLU A 35 30.50 5.46 -20.90
N LYS A 36 30.12 4.98 -22.10
CA LYS A 36 31.05 4.31 -23.03
C LYS A 36 32.20 5.21 -23.47
N LYS A 37 31.94 6.49 -23.76
CA LYS A 37 32.98 7.46 -24.12
C LYS A 37 33.93 7.76 -22.96
N ILE A 38 33.42 7.88 -21.74
CA ILE A 38 34.20 8.07 -20.51
C ILE A 38 35.15 6.87 -20.32
N ALA A 39 34.64 5.65 -20.44
CA ALA A 39 35.45 4.44 -20.34
C ALA A 39 36.54 4.38 -21.43
N ALA A 40 36.20 4.75 -22.68
CA ALA A 40 37.15 4.80 -23.78
C ALA A 40 38.29 5.82 -23.54
N GLU A 41 37.97 7.04 -23.09
CA GLU A 41 38.98 8.05 -22.76
C GLU A 41 39.85 7.66 -21.56
N LEU A 42 39.28 6.97 -20.57
CA LEU A 42 40.04 6.40 -19.46
C LEU A 42 41.04 5.33 -19.95
N ASN A 43 40.63 4.46 -20.87
CA ASN A 43 41.51 3.45 -21.45
C ASN A 43 42.63 4.10 -22.28
N LYS A 44 42.32 5.11 -23.12
CA LYS A 44 43.34 5.89 -23.84
C LYS A 44 44.35 6.55 -22.88
N ALA A 45 43.87 7.12 -21.77
CA ALA A 45 44.74 7.73 -20.77
C ALA A 45 45.72 6.70 -20.17
N LYS A 46 45.23 5.50 -19.82
CA LYS A 46 46.05 4.39 -19.33
C LYS A 46 47.07 3.92 -20.38
N GLU A 47 46.69 3.84 -21.65
CA GLU A 47 47.61 3.48 -22.74
C GLU A 47 48.72 4.52 -22.94
N TYR A 48 48.38 5.81 -22.94
CA TYR A 48 49.37 6.87 -23.03
C TYR A 48 50.32 6.88 -21.84
N GLN A 49 49.82 6.57 -20.64
CA GLN A 49 50.65 6.42 -19.44
C GLN A 49 51.67 5.28 -19.60
N LYS A 50 51.27 4.11 -20.09
CA LYS A 50 52.18 2.97 -20.36
C LYS A 50 53.28 3.32 -21.38
N LYS A 51 52.99 4.23 -22.31
CA LYS A 51 53.94 4.72 -23.32
C LYS A 51 54.78 5.92 -22.83
N ASN A 52 54.72 6.28 -21.55
CA ASN A 52 55.34 7.50 -20.97
C ASN A 52 54.93 8.81 -21.68
N ASN A 53 53.79 8.82 -22.38
CA ASN A 53 53.28 10.01 -23.07
C ASN A 53 52.37 10.82 -22.13
N LYS A 54 52.99 11.63 -21.27
CA LYS A 54 52.27 12.48 -20.30
C LYS A 54 51.30 13.47 -20.94
N LYS A 55 51.66 14.06 -22.10
CA LYS A 55 50.80 15.03 -22.79
C LYS A 55 49.51 14.37 -23.32
N GLY A 56 49.63 13.19 -23.93
CA GLY A 56 48.50 12.41 -24.42
C GLY A 56 47.57 11.96 -23.30
N ALA A 57 48.14 11.46 -22.18
CA ALA A 57 47.35 11.06 -21.02
C ALA A 57 46.55 12.23 -20.43
N LEU A 58 47.17 13.41 -20.28
CA LEU A 58 46.48 14.60 -19.80
C LEU A 58 45.36 15.07 -20.76
N ALA A 59 45.55 14.97 -22.07
CA ALA A 59 44.51 15.30 -23.04
C ALA A 59 43.30 14.36 -22.92
N ALA A 60 43.53 13.05 -22.84
CA ALA A 60 42.47 12.05 -22.65
C ALA A 60 41.71 12.26 -21.33
N LEU A 61 42.41 12.56 -20.23
CA LEU A 61 41.77 12.85 -18.94
C LEU A 61 40.93 14.14 -18.96
N ARG A 62 41.34 15.18 -19.70
CA ARG A 62 40.50 16.38 -19.89
C ARG A 62 39.22 16.05 -20.66
N GLN A 63 39.34 15.24 -21.71
CA GLN A 63 38.21 14.80 -22.50
C GLN A 63 37.24 13.94 -21.68
N LYS A 64 37.78 13.02 -20.85
CA LYS A 64 37.02 12.26 -19.87
C LYS A 64 36.20 13.18 -18.94
N LYS A 65 36.85 14.16 -18.30
CA LYS A 65 36.18 15.11 -17.41
C LYS A 65 35.07 15.90 -18.11
N MET A 66 35.27 16.27 -19.37
CA MET A 66 34.23 16.95 -20.16
C MET A 66 33.00 16.06 -20.35
N TYR A 67 33.19 14.78 -20.66
CA TYR A 67 32.07 13.83 -20.78
C TYR A 67 31.41 13.53 -19.43
N GLU A 68 32.16 13.49 -18.33
CA GLU A 68 31.59 13.37 -16.98
C GLU A 68 30.69 14.55 -16.63
N GLY A 69 31.08 15.78 -16.94
CA GLY A 69 30.21 16.95 -16.74
C GLY A 69 28.95 16.90 -17.62
N GLN A 70 29.05 16.37 -18.84
CA GLN A 70 27.85 16.15 -19.67
C GLN A 70 26.95 15.06 -19.09
N LEU A 71 27.53 13.98 -18.54
CA LEU A 71 26.79 12.90 -17.90
C LEU A 71 26.01 13.42 -16.69
N GLU A 72 26.65 14.21 -15.83
CA GLU A 72 26.03 14.86 -14.68
C GLU A 72 24.85 15.76 -15.09
N GLN A 73 24.97 16.51 -16.19
CA GLN A 73 23.85 17.31 -16.71
C GLN A 73 22.67 16.44 -17.18
N ILE A 74 22.94 15.29 -17.79
CA ILE A 74 21.92 14.33 -18.21
C ILE A 74 21.23 13.73 -16.99
N ASP A 75 21.99 13.30 -15.97
CA ASP A 75 21.44 12.71 -14.75
C ASP A 75 20.57 13.72 -13.99
N ASN A 76 21.00 14.98 -13.89
CA ASN A 76 20.20 16.07 -13.33
C ASN A 76 18.91 16.32 -14.12
N SER A 77 18.94 16.14 -15.44
CA SER A 77 17.76 16.30 -16.30
C SER A 77 16.80 15.12 -16.15
N LEU A 78 17.32 13.89 -16.05
CA LEU A 78 16.53 12.68 -15.77
C LEU A 78 15.82 12.78 -14.42
N ALA A 79 16.51 13.25 -13.37
CA ALA A 79 15.90 13.45 -12.05
C ALA A 79 14.69 14.41 -12.13
N ARG A 80 14.86 15.55 -12.80
CA ARG A 80 13.78 16.54 -13.00
C ARG A 80 12.61 15.98 -13.80
N LEU A 81 12.86 15.19 -14.86
CA LEU A 81 11.79 14.57 -15.63
C LEU A 81 11.03 13.53 -14.81
N GLY A 82 11.73 12.71 -14.03
CA GLY A 82 11.12 11.73 -13.13
C GLY A 82 10.24 12.36 -12.07
N GLU A 83 10.71 13.45 -11.44
CA GLU A 83 9.90 14.25 -10.50
C GLU A 83 8.64 14.80 -11.17
N GLN A 84 8.76 15.35 -12.39
CA GLN A 84 7.63 15.90 -13.12
C GLN A 84 6.61 14.83 -13.54
N ARG A 85 7.09 13.63 -13.93
CA ARG A 85 6.23 12.50 -14.28
C ARG A 85 5.43 12.03 -13.07
N ALA A 86 6.10 11.81 -11.94
CA ALA A 86 5.43 11.42 -10.69
C ALA A 86 4.40 12.46 -10.22
N ALA A 87 4.71 13.75 -10.37
CA ALA A 87 3.76 14.82 -10.07
C ALA A 87 2.51 14.77 -10.98
N LEU A 88 2.67 14.52 -12.28
CA LEU A 88 1.55 14.37 -13.20
C LEU A 88 0.72 13.12 -12.94
N GLU A 89 1.34 11.99 -12.59
CA GLU A 89 0.65 10.77 -12.18
C GLU A 89 -0.23 11.02 -10.94
N ASN A 90 0.31 11.70 -9.94
CA ASN A 90 -0.46 12.10 -8.75
C ASN A 90 -1.61 13.06 -9.08
N LEU A 91 -1.38 14.03 -9.98
CA LEU A 91 -2.44 14.93 -10.44
C LEU A 91 -3.53 14.18 -11.21
N SER A 92 -3.17 13.15 -11.99
CA SER A 92 -4.13 12.31 -12.69
C SER A 92 -5.04 11.55 -11.70
N ALA A 93 -4.45 10.94 -10.67
CA ALA A 93 -5.22 10.26 -9.62
C ALA A 93 -6.15 11.21 -8.86
N GLN A 94 -5.68 12.42 -8.52
CA GLN A 94 -6.52 13.44 -7.89
C GLN A 94 -7.66 13.89 -8.80
N ALA A 95 -7.43 14.01 -10.11
CA ALA A 95 -8.48 14.34 -11.06
C ALA A 95 -9.58 13.27 -11.12
N GLU A 96 -9.23 11.99 -11.01
CA GLU A 96 -10.20 10.89 -10.92
C GLU A 96 -11.04 10.97 -9.65
N VAL A 97 -10.43 11.24 -8.50
CA VAL A 97 -11.16 11.46 -7.23
C VAL A 97 -12.14 12.62 -7.35
N ILE A 98 -11.69 13.75 -7.92
CA ILE A 98 -12.55 14.92 -8.13
C ILE A 98 -13.71 14.59 -9.07
N ASN A 99 -13.46 13.82 -10.14
CA ASN A 99 -14.52 13.37 -11.04
C ASN A 99 -15.55 12.48 -10.33
N ALA A 100 -15.10 11.55 -9.48
CA ALA A 100 -16.00 10.71 -8.69
C ALA A 100 -16.85 11.54 -7.72
N LEU A 101 -16.24 12.53 -7.05
CA LEU A 101 -16.96 13.47 -6.17
C LEU A 101 -18.01 14.28 -6.94
N LYS A 102 -17.68 14.72 -8.16
CA LYS A 102 -18.64 15.44 -9.03
C LYS A 102 -19.83 14.56 -9.41
N VAL A 103 -19.58 13.31 -9.81
CA VAL A 103 -20.65 12.35 -10.13
C VAL A 103 -21.55 12.12 -8.91
N GLY A 104 -20.97 11.94 -7.72
CA GLY A 104 -21.73 11.80 -6.47
C GLY A 104 -22.54 13.05 -6.12
N ALA A 105 -21.97 14.24 -6.31
CA ALA A 105 -22.66 15.51 -6.10
C ALA A 105 -23.84 15.70 -7.07
N ASP A 106 -23.66 15.35 -8.34
CA ASP A 106 -24.72 15.42 -9.36
C ASP A 106 -25.83 14.41 -9.07
N ALA A 107 -25.50 13.18 -8.64
CA ALA A 107 -26.48 12.17 -8.21
C ALA A 107 -27.26 12.62 -6.97
N SER A 108 -26.57 13.16 -5.96
CA SER A 108 -27.20 13.73 -4.76
C SER A 108 -28.14 14.88 -5.09
N LYS A 109 -27.73 15.78 -5.99
CA LYS A 109 -28.58 16.86 -6.50
C LYS A 109 -29.79 16.34 -7.26
N GLY A 110 -29.63 15.24 -8.01
CA GLY A 110 -30.72 14.54 -8.69
C GLY A 110 -31.73 13.97 -7.69
N ALA A 111 -31.26 13.23 -6.70
CA ALA A 111 -32.10 12.65 -5.64
C ALA A 111 -32.86 13.74 -4.84
N MET A 112 -32.17 14.82 -4.45
CA MET A 112 -32.81 15.96 -3.77
C MET A 112 -33.88 16.65 -4.65
N LYS A 113 -33.67 16.71 -5.97
CA LYS A 113 -34.68 17.23 -6.88
C LYS A 113 -35.87 16.28 -6.99
N ALA A 114 -35.65 14.97 -7.10
CA ALA A 114 -36.72 13.98 -7.14
C ALA A 114 -37.58 14.04 -5.86
N MET A 115 -36.96 14.07 -4.68
CA MET A 115 -37.67 14.25 -3.39
C MET A 115 -38.46 15.58 -3.33
N LYS A 116 -37.92 16.68 -3.87
CA LYS A 116 -38.66 17.94 -3.95
C LYS A 116 -39.80 17.91 -4.98
N ILE A 117 -39.71 17.08 -6.02
CA ILE A 117 -40.71 16.93 -7.07
C ILE A 117 -41.85 16.01 -6.62
N GLU A 118 -41.56 14.94 -5.87
CA GLU A 118 -42.58 14.11 -5.20
C GLU A 118 -43.31 14.89 -4.10
N SER A 119 -42.76 16.03 -3.70
CA SER A 119 -43.38 17.05 -2.86
C SER A 119 -43.67 16.58 -1.44
N VAL A 120 -43.36 17.49 -0.52
CA VAL A 120 -43.62 17.31 0.91
C VAL A 120 -45.10 17.02 1.17
N ASP A 121 -46.03 17.46 0.31
CA ASP A 121 -47.46 17.19 0.44
C ASP A 121 -47.80 15.70 0.21
N GLN A 122 -47.21 15.02 -0.78
CA GLN A 122 -47.40 13.57 -0.97
C GLN A 122 -46.78 12.77 0.18
N VAL A 123 -45.61 13.19 0.67
CA VAL A 123 -44.97 12.55 1.83
C VAL A 123 -45.76 12.78 3.13
N LEU A 124 -46.38 13.96 3.30
CA LEU A 124 -47.25 14.25 4.43
C LEU A 124 -48.58 13.50 4.33
N ASP A 125 -49.15 13.36 3.13
CA ASP A 125 -50.33 12.53 2.88
C ASP A 125 -50.01 11.04 3.14
N ASP A 126 -48.89 10.52 2.65
CA ASP A 126 -48.44 9.15 2.92
C ASP A 126 -48.16 8.92 4.42
N ILE A 127 -47.63 9.92 5.15
CA ILE A 127 -47.44 9.86 6.62
C ILE A 127 -48.79 9.86 7.35
N ASN A 128 -49.76 10.66 6.91
CA ASN A 128 -51.09 10.69 7.50
C ASN A 128 -51.82 9.37 7.23
N ASP A 129 -51.74 8.84 6.01
CA ASP A 129 -52.28 7.52 5.63
C ASP A 129 -51.61 6.39 6.41
N ALA A 130 -50.29 6.43 6.59
CA ALA A 130 -49.56 5.45 7.39
C ALA A 130 -49.93 5.52 8.88
N ASN A 131 -50.16 6.72 9.43
CA ASN A 131 -50.64 6.88 10.80
C ASN A 131 -52.09 6.39 10.97
N ASP A 132 -52.96 6.64 9.98
CA ASP A 132 -54.33 6.14 9.98
C ASP A 132 -54.37 4.62 9.82
N GLN A 133 -53.50 4.04 8.99
CA GLN A 133 -53.28 2.59 8.92
C GLN A 133 -52.74 2.03 10.23
N MET A 134 -51.78 2.69 10.87
CA MET A 134 -51.24 2.28 12.16
C MET A 134 -52.32 2.31 13.24
N LYS A 135 -53.19 3.32 13.23
CA LYS A 135 -54.33 3.43 14.14
C LYS A 135 -55.39 2.37 13.85
N GLN A 136 -55.67 2.05 12.59
CA GLN A 136 -56.53 0.93 12.22
C GLN A 136 -55.92 -0.42 12.61
N ILE A 137 -54.61 -0.60 12.50
CA ILE A 137 -53.88 -1.78 12.97
C ILE A 137 -53.97 -1.88 14.49
N GLN A 138 -53.77 -0.77 15.21
CA GLN A 138 -53.92 -0.73 16.67
C GLN A 138 -55.38 -1.00 17.10
N ASP A 139 -56.37 -0.46 16.41
CA ASP A 139 -57.79 -0.73 16.65
C ASP A 139 -58.17 -2.18 16.28
N ALA A 140 -57.57 -2.75 15.24
CA ALA A 140 -57.76 -4.14 14.82
C ALA A 140 -57.02 -5.16 15.70
N LEU A 141 -55.87 -4.78 16.27
CA LEU A 141 -55.14 -5.55 17.29
C LEU A 141 -55.81 -5.42 18.68
N ALA A 142 -56.43 -4.27 18.98
CA ALA A 142 -57.24 -4.08 20.18
C ALA A 142 -58.61 -4.76 20.07
N MET A 143 -59.04 -5.12 18.87
CA MET A 143 -60.13 -6.06 18.65
C MET A 143 -59.62 -7.45 19.05
N PRO A 144 -60.14 -8.09 20.12
CA PRO A 144 -59.57 -9.34 20.60
C PRO A 144 -59.91 -10.48 19.63
N THR A 145 -59.12 -10.63 18.57
CA THR A 145 -59.16 -11.81 17.71
C THR A 145 -58.13 -12.80 18.23
N GLY A 146 -58.64 -13.66 19.12
CA GLY A 146 -58.26 -15.05 19.38
C GLY A 146 -56.83 -15.55 19.10
N LEU A 147 -56.33 -16.30 20.09
CA LEU A 147 -55.15 -17.18 20.09
C LEU A 147 -53.76 -16.56 20.32
N GLY A 148 -53.66 -15.33 20.84
CA GLY A 148 -52.36 -14.74 21.25
C GLY A 148 -52.24 -14.35 22.72
N ALA A 149 -53.25 -14.62 23.56
CA ALA A 149 -53.26 -14.15 24.95
C ALA A 149 -52.58 -15.09 25.96
N GLU A 150 -52.11 -16.27 25.53
CA GLU A 150 -51.42 -17.22 26.41
C GLU A 150 -50.27 -17.89 25.65
N MET A 151 -49.17 -17.16 25.44
CA MET A 151 -47.85 -17.80 25.41
C MET A 151 -47.33 -17.71 26.85
N ASP A 152 -47.15 -18.86 27.48
CA ASP A 152 -46.67 -18.94 28.85
C ASP A 152 -45.19 -18.51 28.89
N GLU A 153 -44.85 -17.54 29.75
CA GLU A 153 -43.47 -17.03 29.87
C GLU A 153 -42.49 -18.16 30.27
N ASP A 154 -42.99 -19.18 30.95
CA ASP A 154 -42.23 -20.35 31.41
C ASP A 154 -41.76 -21.25 30.26
N ASP A 155 -42.58 -21.44 29.21
CA ASP A 155 -42.19 -22.22 28.02
C ASP A 155 -41.07 -21.52 27.22
N LEU A 156 -41.12 -20.18 27.16
CA LEU A 156 -40.10 -19.35 26.50
C LEU A 156 -38.79 -19.31 27.30
N LEU A 157 -38.87 -19.30 28.63
CA LEU A 157 -37.70 -19.37 29.50
C LEU A 157 -36.98 -20.72 29.36
N GLN A 158 -37.73 -21.81 29.25
CA GLN A 158 -37.15 -23.13 29.06
C GLN A 158 -36.43 -23.26 27.71
N GLU A 159 -37.01 -22.75 26.62
CA GLU A 159 -36.37 -22.76 25.30
C GLU A 159 -35.12 -21.87 25.25
N LEU A 160 -35.08 -20.78 26.04
CA LEU A 160 -33.89 -19.95 26.21
C LEU A 160 -32.77 -20.71 26.95
N GLU A 161 -33.12 -21.43 28.01
CA GLU A 161 -32.15 -22.17 28.84
C GLU A 161 -31.49 -23.31 28.05
N ASP A 162 -32.26 -24.03 27.23
CA ASP A 162 -31.75 -25.08 26.33
C ASP A 162 -30.72 -24.52 25.31
N LEU A 163 -30.96 -23.33 24.76
CA LEU A 163 -30.04 -22.65 23.83
C LEU A 163 -28.73 -22.20 24.51
N GLU A 164 -28.78 -21.79 25.77
CA GLU A 164 -27.59 -21.39 26.52
C GLU A 164 -26.69 -22.58 26.85
N GLU A 165 -27.26 -23.75 27.18
CA GLU A 165 -26.48 -24.97 27.43
C GLU A 165 -25.74 -25.47 26.18
N GLU A 166 -26.40 -25.46 25.01
CA GLU A 166 -25.75 -25.83 23.74
C GLU A 166 -24.52 -24.96 23.45
N HIS A 167 -24.61 -23.65 23.71
CA HIS A 167 -23.50 -22.73 23.49
C HIS A 167 -22.31 -22.98 24.44
N LEU A 168 -22.58 -23.33 25.70
CA LEU A 168 -21.52 -23.66 26.67
C LEU A 168 -20.76 -24.94 26.30
N ASP A 169 -21.45 -25.95 25.75
CA ASP A 169 -20.82 -27.21 25.36
C ASP A 169 -19.95 -27.06 24.10
N GLU A 170 -20.30 -26.13 23.21
CA GLU A 170 -19.49 -25.74 22.06
C GLU A 170 -18.15 -25.08 22.50
N LEU A 171 -18.21 -24.15 23.47
CA LEU A 171 -17.03 -23.50 24.07
C LEU A 171 -16.09 -24.49 24.78
N LYS A 172 -16.63 -25.52 25.46
CA LYS A 172 -15.83 -26.55 26.15
C LYS A 172 -15.09 -27.47 25.18
N HIS A 173 -15.66 -27.75 24.00
CA HIS A 173 -15.00 -28.56 22.98
C HIS A 173 -13.79 -27.86 22.37
N GLU A 174 -13.77 -26.53 22.31
CA GLU A 174 -12.66 -25.75 21.77
C GLU A 174 -11.43 -25.70 22.70
N ALA A 175 -11.65 -25.75 24.03
CA ALA A 175 -10.58 -25.68 25.04
C ALA A 175 -9.79 -27.00 25.25
N ALA A 176 -10.28 -28.15 24.75
CA ALA A 176 -9.67 -29.46 25.00
C ALA A 176 -8.55 -29.87 24.02
N SER A 177 -8.19 -29.03 23.04
CA SER A 177 -7.32 -29.40 21.90
C SER A 177 -5.80 -29.17 22.08
N VAL A 178 -5.26 -29.04 23.31
CA VAL A 178 -3.81 -28.89 23.53
C VAL A 178 -3.21 -30.04 24.35
N PRO A 179 -2.52 -31.03 23.73
CA PRO A 179 -1.84 -32.08 24.47
C PRO A 179 -0.45 -31.62 24.95
N ALA A 180 -0.25 -31.55 26.27
CA ALA A 180 1.06 -31.42 26.89
C ALA A 180 1.81 -32.77 26.85
N THR A 181 2.96 -32.86 26.16
CA THR A 181 3.80 -34.07 26.14
C THR A 181 5.19 -33.81 26.74
N ARG A 182 5.51 -34.59 27.78
CA ARG A 182 6.74 -34.62 28.59
C ARG A 182 7.91 -35.33 27.90
N ILE A 183 9.14 -34.92 28.24
CA ILE A 183 10.44 -35.49 27.83
C ILE A 183 10.81 -36.75 28.64
N PRO A 184 11.45 -37.78 28.04
CA PRO A 184 12.26 -38.74 28.79
C PRO A 184 13.76 -38.75 28.41
N GLN A 185 14.60 -38.96 29.42
CA GLN A 185 16.06 -38.87 29.46
C GLN A 185 16.70 -40.27 29.66
N GLN A 186 17.61 -40.70 28.77
CA GLN A 186 18.50 -41.89 28.87
C GLN A 186 19.68 -41.73 27.88
N ALA A 187 20.91 -42.21 28.00
CA ALA A 187 21.85 -42.69 29.04
C ALA A 187 23.21 -42.90 28.29
N LEU A 188 24.36 -42.55 28.89
CA LEU A 188 25.72 -42.62 28.29
C LEU A 188 26.34 -44.04 28.30
N PRO A 189 27.39 -44.28 27.48
CA PRO A 189 28.59 -44.98 27.97
C PRO A 189 29.94 -44.27 27.65
N GLU A 190 30.95 -44.53 28.48
CA GLU A 190 32.25 -43.83 28.60
C GLU A 190 33.49 -44.51 27.94
N LEU A 191 34.42 -43.66 27.43
CA LEU A 191 35.92 -43.67 27.44
C LEU A 191 36.78 -44.63 26.54
N PRO A 192 37.98 -44.21 26.01
CA PRO A 192 39.16 -43.70 26.77
C PRO A 192 39.98 -42.51 26.19
N SER A 193 40.99 -42.07 26.98
CA SER A 193 41.65 -40.75 27.10
C SER A 193 42.72 -40.27 26.08
N ALA A 194 42.68 -38.95 25.77
CA ALA A 194 43.71 -37.87 25.66
C ALA A 194 45.10 -38.09 24.97
N PRO A 195 45.71 -37.11 24.21
CA PRO A 195 46.03 -35.76 24.73
C PRO A 195 45.93 -34.53 23.77
N LYS A 196 45.59 -33.39 24.39
CA LYS A 196 45.97 -31.97 24.15
C LYS A 196 46.37 -31.51 22.73
N THR A 197 45.61 -30.57 22.16
CA THR A 197 46.09 -29.22 21.73
C THR A 197 44.88 -28.31 21.46
N GLN A 198 45.01 -27.05 21.87
CA GLN A 198 43.98 -26.00 21.95
C GLN A 198 43.47 -25.55 20.57
N ALA A 199 42.16 -25.35 20.45
CA ALA A 199 41.56 -24.35 19.58
C ALA A 199 40.24 -23.89 20.23
N ALA A 200 40.16 -22.62 20.61
CA ALA A 200 38.92 -22.02 21.06
C ALA A 200 37.88 -22.05 19.92
N PRO A 201 36.59 -22.30 20.19
CA PRO A 201 35.56 -22.16 19.18
C PRO A 201 35.45 -20.69 18.80
N ALA A 202 35.59 -20.38 17.51
CA ALA A 202 35.26 -19.07 16.99
C ALA A 202 33.74 -18.87 17.18
N LYS A 203 33.35 -17.81 17.91
CA LYS A 203 31.95 -17.36 18.02
C LYS A 203 31.37 -17.19 16.62
N THR A 204 30.13 -17.63 16.42
CA THR A 204 29.46 -17.45 15.12
C THR A 204 29.12 -15.98 14.91
N PRO A 205 28.94 -15.52 13.66
CA PRO A 205 28.56 -14.13 13.37
C PRO A 205 27.29 -13.69 14.12
N GLU A 206 26.37 -14.62 14.38
CA GLU A 206 25.12 -14.38 15.10
C GLU A 206 25.34 -14.13 16.60
N GLU A 207 26.31 -14.78 17.25
CA GLU A 207 26.66 -14.54 18.66
C GLU A 207 27.34 -13.17 18.85
N LEU A 208 28.06 -12.68 17.83
CA LEU A 208 28.65 -11.33 17.85
C LEU A 208 27.60 -10.23 17.65
N GLU A 209 26.54 -10.50 16.88
CA GLU A 209 25.39 -9.58 16.73
C GLU A 209 24.55 -9.49 18.00
N LEU A 210 24.32 -10.61 18.70
CA LEU A 210 23.58 -10.64 19.96
C LEU A 210 24.30 -9.89 21.09
N GLU A 211 25.62 -10.02 21.20
CA GLU A 211 26.43 -9.33 22.22
C GLU A 211 26.53 -7.81 21.96
N ALA A 212 26.45 -7.39 20.68
CA ALA A 212 26.39 -5.97 20.29
C ALA A 212 25.04 -5.32 20.63
N LEU A 213 23.93 -6.04 20.41
CA LEU A 213 22.58 -5.59 20.76
C LEU A 213 22.38 -5.47 22.27
N GLU A 214 22.94 -6.39 23.06
CA GLU A 214 22.84 -6.37 24.53
C GLU A 214 23.65 -5.22 25.16
N ALA A 215 24.77 -4.83 24.52
CA ALA A 215 25.57 -3.67 24.92
C ALA A 215 24.90 -2.32 24.60
N GLU A 216 24.07 -2.27 23.55
CA GLU A 216 23.35 -1.06 23.13
C GLU A 216 22.13 -0.77 24.03
N MET A 217 21.49 -1.79 24.61
CA MET A 217 20.38 -1.61 25.55
C MET A 217 20.79 -1.27 26.99
N ALA A 218 22.10 -1.26 27.29
CA ALA A 218 22.63 -0.88 28.59
C ALA A 218 23.11 0.60 28.66
N GLN A 219 22.81 1.41 27.63
CA GLN A 219 22.99 2.87 27.59
C GLN A 219 21.64 3.60 27.59
#